data_AF-A0A0U5ICH2-F1
#
_entry.id   AF-A0A0U5ICH2-F1
#
_cell.length_a   1.000
_cell.length_b   1.000
_cell.length_c   1.000
_cell.angle_alpha   90.00
_cell.angle_beta   90.00
_cell.angle_gamma   90.00
#
_symmetry.space_group_name_H-M   'P 1'
#
loop_
_entity.id
_entity.type
_entity.pdbx_description
1 polymer ?
#
loop_
_entity_poly.entity_id
_entity_poly.type
_entity_poly.pdbx_seq_one_letter_code
_entity_poly.pdbx_strand_id
1 'polypeptide(L)'
;MAKPNGKIYLVGLGPGDTAEMTGRARAAIAASDVVVGYRTYVRLIADLVKDKQVIAREMAEELDRCGEAVALAQAGQTVALVSSGDVGVFGMAGPLFELLFEQGWTPDAGIEVEVVPGVTAASSCASLVGAPLTHDFCAISLSDMLTPWPVIARRLEAAARADFVTALYNPKSSRRPDQIREARDLFLRHRDPETPVAVVRAAYRQREDRRLTTLAEMADGEVSMLTSLIIGNSSTFVRTGLMVTPRGYGLKYRLADGTARPGETARVSLSSGLEGWRHALVETALSDGIDAAARALDANPGQVLDALSEAQIAPWRVVPDREHEALLDEALGWHNPTLHMQSSGGGVAELSLADARVQADRDDLLIEGAGWRVVLPRAAVAGAYRVGLPSGEEAWFLDARGETLCRIGPG
;
A
#
# COMPACT_ATOMS: atom_id res chain seq x y z
N MET A 1 30.91 26.76 -30.37
CA MET A 1 30.07 26.97 -29.17
C MET A 1 29.30 25.69 -28.94
N ALA A 2 29.32 25.10 -27.73
CA ALA A 2 28.45 23.97 -27.42
C ALA A 2 27.01 24.41 -27.70
N LYS A 3 26.23 23.64 -28.48
CA LYS A 3 24.82 23.96 -28.69
C LYS A 3 24.17 24.05 -27.30
N PRO A 4 23.35 25.07 -27.00
CA PRO A 4 22.56 25.03 -25.79
C PRO A 4 21.70 23.77 -25.86
N ASN A 5 21.84 22.89 -24.86
CA ASN A 5 20.97 21.72 -24.77
C ASN A 5 19.53 22.22 -24.62
N GLY A 6 18.60 21.57 -25.31
CA GLY A 6 17.18 21.89 -25.18
C GLY A 6 16.63 21.48 -23.82
N LYS A 7 15.32 21.63 -23.67
CA LYS A 7 14.60 21.36 -22.42
C LYS A 7 13.37 20.50 -22.68
N ILE A 8 13.07 19.58 -21.79
CA ILE A 8 11.81 18.83 -21.78
C ILE A 8 11.04 19.16 -20.51
N TYR A 9 9.86 19.75 -20.68
CA TYR A 9 8.82 19.79 -19.66
C TYR A 9 7.98 18.52 -19.74
N LEU A 10 8.02 17.70 -18.68
CA LEU A 10 7.05 16.63 -18.44
C LEU A 10 5.81 17.25 -17.80
N VAL A 11 4.73 17.45 -18.55
CA VAL A 11 3.60 18.29 -18.09
C VAL A 11 2.37 17.46 -17.76
N GLY A 12 1.95 17.49 -16.49
CA GLY A 12 0.62 17.04 -16.06
C GLY A 12 -0.45 18.08 -16.37
N LEU A 13 -1.43 17.72 -17.21
CA LEU A 13 -2.49 18.63 -17.65
C LEU A 13 -3.63 18.80 -16.65
N GLY A 14 -3.71 17.94 -15.62
CA GLY A 14 -4.90 17.82 -14.78
C GLY A 14 -6.02 16.99 -15.44
N PRO A 15 -7.25 17.03 -14.91
CA PRO A 15 -8.33 16.14 -15.33
C PRO A 15 -8.81 16.39 -16.76
N GLY A 16 -8.65 17.59 -17.32
CA GLY A 16 -8.90 17.87 -18.73
C GLY A 16 -9.54 19.22 -19.02
N ASP A 17 -10.24 19.81 -18.05
CA ASP A 17 -10.57 21.23 -18.09
C ASP A 17 -9.31 22.04 -17.84
N THR A 18 -9.07 23.05 -18.68
CA THR A 18 -7.94 23.95 -18.49
C THR A 18 -8.06 24.73 -17.18
N ALA A 19 -9.27 25.00 -16.67
CA ALA A 19 -9.48 25.68 -15.39
C ALA A 19 -8.84 24.92 -14.21
N GLU A 20 -8.77 23.60 -14.31
CA GLU A 20 -8.16 22.70 -13.32
C GLU A 20 -6.65 22.49 -13.55
N MET A 21 -6.08 23.13 -14.58
CA MET A 21 -4.66 23.05 -14.88
C MET A 21 -3.86 24.00 -13.98
N THR A 22 -2.73 23.52 -13.46
CA THR A 22 -1.83 24.36 -12.66
C THR A 22 -1.29 25.54 -13.49
N GLY A 23 -1.04 26.68 -12.84
CA GLY A 23 -0.40 27.82 -13.49
C GLY A 23 0.98 27.47 -14.06
N ARG A 24 1.72 26.58 -13.40
CA ARG A 24 3.03 26.09 -13.88
C ARG A 24 2.91 25.29 -15.18
N ALA A 25 1.92 24.41 -15.31
CA ALA A 25 1.67 23.64 -16.53
C ALA A 25 1.34 24.54 -17.72
N ARG A 26 0.48 25.55 -17.52
CA ARG A 26 0.18 26.56 -18.55
C ARG A 26 1.43 27.32 -18.99
N ALA A 27 2.25 27.77 -18.02
CA ALA A 27 3.50 28.47 -18.30
C ALA A 27 4.52 27.58 -19.04
N ALA A 28 4.62 26.29 -18.70
CA ALA A 28 5.51 25.34 -19.37
C ALA A 28 5.10 25.11 -20.83
N ILE A 29 3.80 24.89 -21.09
CA ILE A 29 3.26 24.77 -22.45
C ILE A 29 3.54 26.06 -23.24
N ALA A 30 3.26 27.22 -22.64
CA ALA A 30 3.50 28.51 -23.29
C ALA A 30 4.97 28.75 -23.65
N ALA A 31 5.91 28.32 -22.80
CA ALA A 31 7.35 28.43 -23.03
C ALA A 31 7.93 27.40 -24.01
N SER A 32 7.15 26.39 -24.43
CA SER A 32 7.64 25.32 -25.31
C SER A 32 7.50 25.67 -26.79
N ASP A 33 8.49 25.29 -27.58
CA ASP A 33 8.48 25.41 -29.05
C ASP A 33 7.57 24.35 -29.67
N VAL A 34 7.57 23.15 -29.10
CA VAL A 34 6.85 21.98 -29.58
C VAL A 34 6.13 21.26 -28.45
N VAL A 35 4.92 20.77 -28.74
CA VAL A 35 4.12 19.95 -27.81
C VAL A 35 4.01 18.53 -28.37
N VAL A 36 4.43 17.56 -27.59
CA VAL A 36 4.36 16.13 -27.89
C VAL A 36 3.38 15.48 -26.95
N GLY A 37 2.45 14.67 -27.46
CA GLY A 37 1.50 13.99 -26.59
C GLY A 37 0.55 13.04 -27.31
N TYR A 38 -0.25 12.33 -26.52
CA TYR A 38 -1.34 11.53 -27.06
C TYR A 38 -2.42 12.45 -27.66
N ARG A 39 -2.93 12.12 -28.86
CA ARG A 39 -3.90 12.95 -29.60
C ARG A 39 -5.08 13.43 -28.77
N THR A 40 -5.63 12.58 -27.90
CA THR A 40 -6.76 12.96 -27.04
C THR A 40 -6.38 14.04 -26.03
N TYR A 41 -5.17 14.00 -25.48
CA TYR A 41 -4.70 14.98 -24.49
C TYR A 41 -4.36 16.31 -25.15
N VAL A 42 -3.73 16.26 -26.31
CA VAL A 42 -3.45 17.46 -27.12
C VAL A 42 -4.75 18.20 -27.49
N ARG A 43 -5.83 17.47 -27.80
CA ARG A 43 -7.14 18.08 -28.08
C ARG A 43 -7.72 18.85 -26.89
N LEU A 44 -7.43 18.44 -25.65
CA LEU A 44 -7.90 19.16 -24.44
C LEU A 44 -7.24 20.53 -24.29
N ILE A 45 -6.07 20.71 -24.87
CA ILE A 45 -5.28 21.95 -24.78
C ILE A 45 -5.16 22.66 -26.13
N ALA A 46 -6.05 22.36 -27.08
CA ALA A 46 -5.98 22.88 -28.45
C ALA A 46 -5.87 24.41 -28.48
N ASP A 47 -6.55 25.11 -27.58
CA ASP A 47 -6.49 26.57 -27.46
C ASP A 47 -5.14 27.12 -26.98
N LEU A 48 -4.35 26.32 -26.25
CA LEU A 48 -3.04 26.70 -25.72
C LEU A 48 -1.89 26.46 -26.71
N VAL A 49 -2.14 25.70 -27.79
CA VAL A 49 -1.09 25.20 -28.70
C VAL A 49 -1.29 25.63 -30.15
N LYS A 50 -2.20 26.58 -30.42
CA LYS A 50 -2.55 27.03 -31.79
C LYS A 50 -1.34 27.51 -32.60
N ASP A 51 -0.42 28.21 -31.95
CA ASP A 51 0.75 28.81 -32.61
C ASP A 51 2.03 27.98 -32.42
N LYS A 52 1.89 26.69 -32.08
CA LYS A 52 3.00 25.80 -31.74
C LYS A 52 3.05 24.59 -32.68
N GLN A 53 4.24 24.03 -32.85
CA GLN A 53 4.34 22.71 -33.46
C GLN A 53 3.71 21.67 -32.53
N VAL A 54 2.83 20.83 -33.08
CA VAL A 54 2.13 19.78 -32.32
C VAL A 54 2.39 18.43 -32.94
N ILE A 55 2.89 17.52 -32.12
CA ILE A 55 3.16 16.12 -32.47
C ILE A 55 2.20 15.26 -31.67
N ALA A 56 1.11 14.84 -32.33
CA ALA A 56 0.07 14.02 -31.75
C ALA A 56 0.22 12.56 -32.20
N ARG A 57 0.58 11.69 -31.25
CA ARG A 57 0.72 10.24 -31.44
C ARG A 57 -0.53 9.50 -30.96
N GLU A 58 -0.66 8.22 -31.33
CA GLU A 58 -1.78 7.37 -30.92
C GLU A 58 -1.51 6.64 -29.58
N MET A 59 -2.51 5.94 -29.08
CA MET A 59 -2.38 5.14 -27.86
C MET A 59 -1.47 3.92 -28.11
N ALA A 60 -0.68 3.50 -27.11
CA ALA A 60 0.33 2.44 -27.19
C ALA A 60 1.65 2.82 -27.92
N GLU A 61 1.85 4.11 -28.21
CA GLU A 61 3.08 4.67 -28.79
C GLU A 61 3.85 5.50 -27.74
N GLU A 62 3.94 5.03 -26.48
CA GLU A 62 4.61 5.75 -25.39
C GLU A 62 6.09 5.99 -25.68
N LEU A 63 6.83 4.96 -26.08
CA LEU A 63 8.27 5.08 -26.36
C LEU A 63 8.56 5.96 -27.57
N ASP A 64 7.69 5.93 -28.59
CA ASP A 64 7.83 6.80 -29.77
C ASP A 64 7.69 8.28 -29.36
N ARG A 65 6.72 8.61 -28.50
CA ARG A 65 6.57 9.96 -27.94
C ARG A 65 7.80 10.40 -27.16
N CYS A 66 8.38 9.52 -26.34
CA CYS A 66 9.58 9.82 -25.59
C CYS A 66 10.78 10.04 -26.52
N GLY A 67 11.00 9.15 -27.49
CA GLY A 67 12.09 9.27 -28.46
C GLY A 67 12.03 10.56 -29.26
N GLU A 68 10.83 10.96 -29.67
CA GLU A 68 10.61 12.21 -30.40
C GLU A 68 10.87 13.45 -29.53
N ALA A 69 10.40 13.44 -28.28
CA ALA A 69 10.68 14.52 -27.33
C ALA A 69 12.19 14.67 -27.05
N VAL A 70 12.89 13.56 -26.86
CA VAL A 70 14.35 13.54 -26.65
C VAL A 70 15.09 14.06 -27.89
N ALA A 71 14.75 13.58 -29.09
CA ALA A 71 15.40 14.01 -30.32
C ALA A 71 15.26 15.53 -30.57
N LEU A 72 14.07 16.09 -30.32
CA LEU A 72 13.81 17.53 -30.47
C LEU A 72 14.57 18.35 -29.42
N ALA A 73 14.63 17.89 -28.18
CA ALA A 73 15.40 18.57 -27.15
C ALA A 73 16.92 18.48 -27.39
N GLN A 74 17.44 17.35 -27.91
CA GLN A 74 18.84 17.24 -28.37
C GLN A 74 19.14 18.18 -29.54
N ALA A 75 18.13 18.50 -30.37
CA ALA A 75 18.24 19.51 -31.40
C ALA A 75 18.22 20.95 -30.86
N GLY A 76 18.02 21.15 -29.56
CA GLY A 76 18.03 22.45 -28.87
C GLY A 76 16.65 23.06 -28.64
N GLN A 77 15.56 22.32 -28.89
CA GLN A 77 14.19 22.82 -28.69
C GLN A 77 13.72 22.69 -27.24
N THR A 78 12.77 23.54 -26.86
CA THR A 78 11.98 23.38 -25.64
C THR A 78 10.71 22.59 -25.94
N VAL A 79 10.58 21.41 -25.34
CA VAL A 79 9.53 20.43 -25.62
C VAL A 79 8.60 20.31 -24.41
N ALA A 80 7.28 20.39 -24.62
CA ALA A 80 6.30 19.94 -23.63
C ALA A 80 5.82 18.53 -23.98
N LEU A 81 6.23 17.53 -23.21
CA LEU A 81 5.69 16.18 -23.27
C LEU A 81 4.51 16.06 -22.30
N VAL A 82 3.29 16.05 -22.83
CA VAL A 82 2.06 16.21 -22.04
C VAL A 82 1.40 14.88 -21.66
N SER A 83 0.83 14.80 -20.45
CA SER A 83 0.02 13.69 -19.93
C SER A 83 -1.24 14.20 -19.26
N SER A 84 -2.36 13.47 -19.36
CA SER A 84 -3.54 13.78 -18.53
C SER A 84 -3.27 13.48 -17.06
N GLY A 85 -3.94 14.19 -16.16
CA GLY A 85 -3.74 14.05 -14.72
C GLY A 85 -2.37 14.58 -14.31
N ASP A 86 -1.68 13.80 -13.49
CA ASP A 86 -0.27 14.04 -13.16
C ASP A 86 0.64 13.21 -14.08
N VAL A 87 1.75 13.79 -14.52
CA VAL A 87 2.68 13.11 -15.46
C VAL A 87 3.45 11.95 -14.81
N GLY A 88 3.57 11.94 -13.48
CA GLY A 88 4.18 10.88 -12.69
C GLY A 88 3.21 9.77 -12.26
N VAL A 89 1.90 9.94 -12.43
CA VAL A 89 0.89 8.94 -12.04
C VAL A 89 0.38 8.20 -13.27
N PHE A 90 0.95 7.02 -13.54
CA PHE A 90 0.64 6.20 -14.72
C PHE A 90 0.76 6.98 -16.05
N GLY A 91 1.65 7.99 -16.09
CA GLY A 91 1.87 8.91 -17.20
C GLY A 91 3.24 8.76 -17.87
N MET A 92 3.66 9.78 -18.62
CA MET A 92 4.86 9.75 -19.47
C MET A 92 6.20 9.94 -18.73
N ALA A 93 6.22 10.33 -17.46
CA ALA A 93 7.48 10.60 -16.75
C ALA A 93 8.37 9.36 -16.65
N GLY A 94 7.82 8.22 -16.23
CA GLY A 94 8.55 6.94 -16.12
C GLY A 94 9.21 6.52 -17.44
N PRO A 95 8.43 6.33 -18.53
CA PRO A 95 8.98 5.97 -19.83
C PRO A 95 10.04 6.94 -20.36
N LEU A 96 9.91 8.25 -20.11
CA LEU A 96 10.93 9.22 -20.54
C LEU A 96 12.23 9.04 -19.75
N PHE A 97 12.15 8.91 -18.42
CA PHE A 97 13.35 8.72 -17.60
C PHE A 97 14.05 7.39 -17.90
N GLU A 98 13.31 6.30 -18.10
CA GLU A 98 13.88 5.01 -18.53
C GLU A 98 14.69 5.17 -19.82
N LEU A 99 14.10 5.78 -20.85
CA LEU A 99 14.78 6.05 -22.12
C LEU A 99 16.02 6.94 -21.95
N LEU A 100 15.91 8.01 -21.16
CA LEU A 100 17.03 8.92 -20.90
C LEU A 100 18.19 8.21 -20.20
N PHE A 101 17.90 7.39 -19.18
CA PHE A 101 18.92 6.62 -18.47
C PHE A 101 19.58 5.56 -19.35
N GLU A 102 18.83 4.88 -20.21
CA GLU A 102 19.40 3.98 -21.21
C GLU A 102 20.35 4.69 -22.18
N GLN A 103 20.10 5.97 -22.47
CA GLN A 103 20.97 6.82 -23.30
C GLN A 103 22.11 7.49 -22.52
N GLY A 104 22.27 7.19 -21.22
CA GLY A 104 23.34 7.73 -20.37
C GLY A 104 23.15 9.19 -19.96
N TRP A 105 21.92 9.72 -20.01
CA TRP A 105 21.61 11.07 -19.51
C TRP A 105 21.78 11.15 -17.99
N THR A 106 22.23 12.32 -17.51
CA THR A 106 22.25 12.66 -16.08
C THR A 106 21.60 14.03 -15.85
N PRO A 107 21.06 14.32 -14.65
CA PRO A 107 20.48 15.62 -14.35
C PRO A 107 21.42 16.81 -14.55
N ASP A 108 22.73 16.61 -14.38
CA ASP A 108 23.76 17.65 -14.47
C ASP A 108 24.35 17.83 -15.87
N ALA A 109 24.02 16.94 -16.83
CA ALA A 109 24.59 16.95 -18.17
C ALA A 109 23.59 16.51 -19.23
N GLY A 110 23.44 17.33 -20.27
CA GLY A 110 22.55 17.04 -21.39
C GLY A 110 21.32 17.93 -21.38
N ILE A 111 20.18 17.35 -21.77
CA ILE A 111 18.88 18.01 -21.84
C ILE A 111 18.40 18.39 -20.44
N GLU A 112 17.92 19.60 -20.25
CA GLU A 112 17.24 19.96 -19.00
C GLU A 112 15.87 19.25 -18.95
N VAL A 113 15.55 18.55 -17.87
CA VAL A 113 14.26 17.88 -17.71
C VAL A 113 13.56 18.40 -16.46
N GLU A 114 12.35 18.91 -16.61
CA GLU A 114 11.54 19.42 -15.51
C GLU A 114 10.19 18.70 -15.46
N VAL A 115 9.88 18.12 -14.30
CA VAL A 115 8.56 17.53 -14.03
C VAL A 115 7.62 18.60 -13.51
N VAL A 116 6.53 18.83 -14.23
CA VAL A 116 5.50 19.82 -13.90
C VAL A 116 4.22 19.08 -13.45
N PRO A 117 3.82 19.23 -12.17
CA PRO A 117 2.73 18.44 -11.61
C PRO A 117 1.36 18.87 -12.15
N GLY A 118 0.43 17.90 -12.16
CA GLY A 118 -0.97 18.10 -12.51
C GLY A 118 -1.91 17.46 -11.49
N VAL A 119 -3.18 17.88 -11.47
CA VAL A 119 -4.18 17.27 -10.59
C VAL A 119 -4.53 15.88 -11.10
N THR A 120 -4.17 14.84 -10.34
CA THR A 120 -4.40 13.44 -10.75
C THR A 120 -5.89 13.05 -10.70
N ALA A 121 -6.26 12.01 -11.45
CA ALA A 121 -7.64 11.56 -11.55
C ALA A 121 -8.25 11.16 -10.19
N ALA A 122 -7.46 10.61 -9.26
CA ALA A 122 -7.94 10.30 -7.91
C ALA A 122 -8.48 11.56 -7.20
N SER A 123 -7.71 12.63 -7.16
CA SER A 123 -8.12 13.89 -6.53
C SER A 123 -9.29 14.54 -7.28
N SER A 124 -9.26 14.53 -8.61
CA SER A 124 -10.34 15.08 -9.44
C SER A 124 -11.65 14.31 -9.29
N CYS A 125 -11.61 12.98 -9.18
CA CYS A 125 -12.82 12.19 -8.97
C CYS A 125 -13.35 12.38 -7.53
N ALA A 126 -12.45 12.45 -6.55
CA ALA A 126 -12.80 12.66 -5.15
C ALA A 126 -13.52 14.00 -4.93
N SER A 127 -13.04 15.10 -5.53
CA SER A 127 -13.65 16.43 -5.40
C SER A 127 -15.10 16.49 -5.93
N LEU A 128 -15.45 15.62 -6.89
CA LEU A 128 -16.80 15.56 -7.48
C LEU A 128 -17.80 14.76 -6.64
N VAL A 129 -17.34 13.99 -5.65
CA VAL A 129 -18.19 13.07 -4.87
C VAL A 129 -18.13 13.29 -3.36
N GLY A 130 -17.24 14.15 -2.85
CA GLY A 130 -17.14 14.50 -1.44
C GLY A 130 -15.70 14.54 -0.94
N ALA A 131 -15.39 13.72 0.06
CA ALA A 131 -14.06 13.61 0.67
C ALA A 131 -13.66 12.15 0.92
N PRO A 132 -13.62 11.28 -0.11
CA PRO A 132 -13.30 9.86 0.09
C PRO A 132 -11.81 9.60 0.36
N LEU A 133 -10.89 10.53 0.02
CA LEU A 133 -9.43 10.33 0.11
C LEU A 133 -8.79 10.97 1.36
N THR A 134 -9.57 11.25 2.41
CA THR A 134 -9.07 11.93 3.62
C THR A 134 -8.25 11.01 4.55
N HIS A 135 -8.50 9.70 4.48
CA HIS A 135 -7.70 8.69 5.17
C HIS A 135 -6.63 8.12 4.24
N ASP A 136 -5.79 7.24 4.77
CA ASP A 136 -4.77 6.51 4.01
C ASP A 136 -5.41 5.83 2.79
N PHE A 137 -4.80 6.07 1.63
CA PHE A 137 -5.29 5.55 0.36
C PHE A 137 -4.15 5.08 -0.54
N CYS A 138 -4.47 4.20 -1.49
CA CYS A 138 -3.57 3.77 -2.54
C CYS A 138 -4.17 4.05 -3.93
N ALA A 139 -3.29 4.13 -4.94
CA ALA A 139 -3.68 4.21 -6.34
C ALA A 139 -3.15 2.98 -7.08
N ILE A 140 -4.04 2.22 -7.71
CA ILE A 140 -3.70 0.96 -8.38
C ILE A 140 -4.25 0.99 -9.80
N SER A 141 -3.39 0.71 -10.79
CA SER A 141 -3.83 0.48 -12.17
C SER A 141 -4.26 -0.98 -12.36
N LEU A 142 -5.38 -1.20 -13.03
CA LEU A 142 -5.84 -2.54 -13.44
C LEU A 142 -5.30 -2.96 -14.82
N SER A 143 -4.38 -2.18 -15.41
CA SER A 143 -3.74 -2.54 -16.67
C SER A 143 -2.63 -3.57 -16.46
N ASP A 144 -2.85 -4.80 -16.94
CA ASP A 144 -1.89 -5.90 -16.91
C ASP A 144 -0.95 -5.95 -18.12
N MET A 145 -0.97 -4.90 -18.96
CA MET A 145 -0.22 -4.85 -20.22
C MET A 145 1.30 -5.00 -20.04
N LEU A 146 1.83 -4.40 -18.97
CA LEU A 146 3.25 -4.44 -18.62
C LEU A 146 3.47 -4.93 -17.17
N THR A 147 2.40 -5.27 -16.46
CA THR A 147 2.45 -5.76 -15.07
C THR A 147 1.66 -7.06 -14.98
N PRO A 148 2.28 -8.21 -14.69
CA PRO A 148 1.56 -9.46 -14.58
C PRO A 148 0.41 -9.39 -13.57
N TRP A 149 -0.76 -9.94 -13.93
CA TRP A 149 -1.95 -9.93 -13.07
C TRP A 149 -1.68 -10.39 -11.62
N PRO A 150 -0.89 -11.46 -11.34
CA PRO A 150 -0.59 -11.87 -9.97
C PRO A 150 0.05 -10.78 -9.11
N VAL A 151 0.81 -9.86 -9.71
CA VAL A 151 1.39 -8.71 -9.00
C VAL A 151 0.30 -7.68 -8.67
N ILE A 152 -0.61 -7.42 -9.60
CA ILE A 152 -1.77 -6.52 -9.39
C ILE A 152 -2.69 -7.09 -8.32
N ALA A 153 -3.07 -8.37 -8.44
CA ALA A 153 -3.91 -9.07 -7.47
C ALA A 153 -3.31 -9.02 -6.06
N ARG A 154 -1.99 -9.25 -5.90
CA ARG A 154 -1.32 -9.11 -4.61
C ARG A 154 -1.41 -7.70 -4.02
N ARG A 155 -1.30 -6.66 -4.87
CA ARG A 155 -1.45 -5.26 -4.43
C ARG A 155 -2.89 -4.93 -4.01
N LEU A 156 -3.87 -5.41 -4.77
CA LEU A 156 -5.29 -5.25 -4.47
C LEU A 156 -5.65 -5.93 -3.15
N GLU A 157 -5.24 -7.19 -2.97
CA GLU A 157 -5.45 -7.95 -1.75
C GLU A 157 -4.81 -7.27 -0.53
N ALA A 158 -3.57 -6.79 -0.68
CA ALA A 158 -2.88 -6.08 0.40
C ALA A 158 -3.60 -4.76 0.78
N ALA A 159 -4.04 -3.98 -0.21
CA ALA A 159 -4.79 -2.76 0.02
C ALA A 159 -6.14 -3.04 0.71
N ALA A 160 -6.84 -4.08 0.25
CA ALA A 160 -8.11 -4.51 0.82
C ALA A 160 -7.94 -4.99 2.26
N ARG A 161 -6.95 -5.85 2.54
CA ARG A 161 -6.65 -6.36 3.89
C ARG A 161 -6.26 -5.23 4.84
N ALA A 162 -5.43 -4.28 4.41
CA ALA A 162 -4.92 -3.20 5.25
C ALA A 162 -5.83 -1.96 5.35
N ASP A 163 -7.08 -2.05 4.89
CA ASP A 163 -8.09 -0.98 5.07
C ASP A 163 -7.78 0.36 4.39
N PHE A 164 -7.07 0.29 3.27
CA PHE A 164 -6.84 1.46 2.42
C PHE A 164 -8.08 1.79 1.60
N VAL A 165 -8.42 3.09 1.55
CA VAL A 165 -9.23 3.61 0.44
C VAL A 165 -8.45 3.36 -0.86
N THR A 166 -9.09 2.90 -1.92
CA THR A 166 -8.37 2.49 -3.14
C THR A 166 -8.92 3.20 -4.37
N ALA A 167 -8.08 4.01 -5.01
CA ALA A 167 -8.37 4.62 -6.31
C ALA A 167 -7.90 3.70 -7.45
N LEU A 168 -8.84 3.20 -8.25
CA LEU A 168 -8.56 2.34 -9.39
C LEU A 168 -8.45 3.12 -10.70
N TYR A 169 -7.34 2.91 -11.40
CA TYR A 169 -7.03 3.47 -12.70
C TYR A 169 -7.11 2.40 -13.79
N ASN A 170 -7.37 2.84 -15.02
CA ASN A 170 -7.45 1.98 -16.20
C ASN A 170 -8.38 0.76 -15.99
N PRO A 171 -9.59 0.94 -15.41
CA PRO A 171 -10.35 -0.17 -14.81
C PRO A 171 -10.88 -1.17 -15.84
N LYS A 172 -11.10 -0.72 -17.09
CA LYS A 172 -11.65 -1.55 -18.15
C LYS A 172 -11.16 -1.08 -19.51
N SER A 173 -10.77 -2.02 -20.37
CA SER A 173 -10.54 -1.77 -21.79
C SER A 173 -11.34 -2.77 -22.63
N SER A 174 -11.48 -2.51 -23.93
CA SER A 174 -12.20 -3.43 -24.84
C SER A 174 -11.60 -4.84 -24.88
N ARG A 175 -10.31 -4.97 -24.55
CA ARG A 175 -9.59 -6.26 -24.49
C ARG A 175 -9.65 -6.93 -23.11
N ARG A 176 -10.16 -6.23 -22.08
CA ARG A 176 -9.98 -6.55 -20.66
C ARG A 176 -11.25 -6.22 -19.85
N PRO A 177 -12.34 -6.99 -20.03
CA PRO A 177 -13.60 -6.72 -19.35
C PRO A 177 -13.66 -7.25 -17.91
N ASP A 178 -12.79 -8.19 -17.53
CA ASP A 178 -12.96 -8.99 -16.30
C ASP A 178 -12.11 -8.51 -15.12
N GLN A 179 -11.04 -7.73 -15.35
CA GLN A 179 -10.13 -7.26 -14.30
C GLN A 179 -10.85 -6.47 -13.20
N ILE A 180 -11.86 -5.67 -13.55
CA ILE A 180 -12.68 -4.96 -12.56
C ILE A 180 -13.50 -5.91 -11.68
N ARG A 181 -13.98 -7.03 -12.24
CA ARG A 181 -14.73 -8.05 -11.49
C ARG A 181 -13.80 -8.82 -10.57
N GLU A 182 -12.63 -9.22 -11.06
CA GLU A 182 -11.64 -9.88 -10.22
C GLU A 182 -11.13 -8.95 -9.10
N ALA A 183 -10.92 -7.66 -9.39
CA ALA A 183 -10.57 -6.68 -8.36
C ALA A 183 -11.67 -6.55 -7.29
N ARG A 184 -12.94 -6.51 -7.70
CA ARG A 184 -14.06 -6.55 -6.76
C ARG A 184 -14.03 -7.81 -5.90
N ASP A 185 -13.87 -8.98 -6.53
CA ASP A 185 -13.94 -10.27 -5.85
C ASP A 185 -12.77 -10.46 -4.86
N LEU A 186 -11.61 -9.87 -5.13
CA LEU A 186 -10.51 -9.77 -4.16
C LEU A 186 -10.88 -8.88 -2.96
N PHE A 187 -11.44 -7.70 -3.21
CA PHE A 187 -11.87 -6.80 -2.14
C PHE A 187 -12.97 -7.42 -1.27
N LEU A 188 -13.94 -8.14 -1.86
CA LEU A 188 -15.04 -8.81 -1.16
C LEU A 188 -14.57 -9.89 -0.17
N ARG A 189 -13.32 -10.36 -0.25
CA ARG A 189 -12.76 -11.28 0.75
C ARG A 189 -12.42 -10.60 2.08
N HIS A 190 -12.27 -9.27 2.07
CA HIS A 190 -11.80 -8.47 3.22
C HIS A 190 -12.72 -7.30 3.58
N ARG A 191 -13.73 -7.01 2.74
CA ARG A 191 -14.56 -5.80 2.82
C ARG A 191 -16.04 -6.16 2.79
N ASP A 192 -16.83 -5.35 3.47
CA ASP A 192 -18.29 -5.45 3.42
C ASP A 192 -18.80 -5.20 1.98
N PRO A 193 -19.70 -6.02 1.44
CA PRO A 193 -20.29 -5.81 0.12
C PRO A 193 -20.94 -4.42 -0.08
N GLU A 194 -21.43 -3.80 0.99
CA GLU A 194 -22.05 -2.47 1.02
C GLU A 194 -21.03 -1.33 1.12
N THR A 195 -19.73 -1.63 1.17
CA THR A 195 -18.66 -0.63 1.21
C THR A 195 -18.86 0.38 0.07
N PRO A 196 -18.95 1.70 0.34
CA PRO A 196 -19.23 2.67 -0.71
C PRO A 196 -18.14 2.72 -1.78
N VAL A 197 -18.56 2.85 -3.03
CA VAL A 197 -17.70 3.04 -4.19
C VAL A 197 -18.20 4.22 -5.01
N ALA A 198 -17.29 5.11 -5.39
CA ALA A 198 -17.54 6.12 -6.40
C ALA A 198 -17.04 5.65 -7.77
N VAL A 199 -17.87 5.75 -8.80
CA VAL A 199 -17.52 5.51 -10.20
C VAL A 199 -17.66 6.84 -10.93
N VAL A 200 -16.55 7.38 -11.43
CA VAL A 200 -16.51 8.69 -12.06
C VAL A 200 -15.93 8.55 -13.46
N ARG A 201 -16.70 8.95 -14.47
CA ARG A 201 -16.31 8.96 -15.87
C ARG A 201 -16.02 10.38 -16.31
N ALA A 202 -14.92 10.56 -17.04
CA ALA A 202 -14.59 11.82 -17.71
C ALA A 202 -14.68 13.06 -16.80
N ALA A 203 -14.16 12.96 -15.57
CA ALA A 203 -14.12 14.04 -14.59
C ALA A 203 -13.60 15.34 -15.22
N TYR A 204 -14.32 16.45 -15.01
CA TYR A 204 -14.04 17.78 -15.57
C TYR A 204 -13.91 17.79 -17.10
N ARG A 205 -14.63 16.91 -17.80
CA ARG A 205 -14.71 16.91 -19.28
C ARG A 205 -16.15 16.81 -19.74
N GLN A 206 -16.35 16.98 -21.04
CA GLN A 206 -17.64 16.66 -21.65
C GLN A 206 -18.01 15.19 -21.40
N ARG A 207 -19.30 14.95 -21.11
CA ARG A 207 -19.84 13.63 -20.73
C ARG A 207 -19.32 13.11 -19.38
N GLU A 208 -19.00 14.04 -18.47
CA GLU A 208 -18.83 13.70 -17.06
C GLU A 208 -20.08 12.98 -16.55
N ASP A 209 -19.85 11.85 -15.88
CA ASP A 209 -20.89 11.08 -15.21
C ASP A 209 -20.34 10.57 -13.87
N ARG A 210 -21.17 10.60 -12.83
CA ARG A 210 -20.79 10.20 -11.48
C ARG A 210 -21.87 9.33 -10.87
N ARG A 211 -21.45 8.19 -10.35
CA ARG A 211 -22.32 7.22 -9.71
C ARG A 211 -21.72 6.79 -8.38
N LEU A 212 -22.49 6.95 -7.30
CA LEU A 212 -22.21 6.29 -6.03
C LEU A 212 -22.92 4.94 -6.01
N THR A 213 -22.21 3.92 -5.58
CA THR A 213 -22.64 2.52 -5.59
C THR A 213 -21.98 1.77 -4.43
N THR A 214 -22.20 0.47 -4.32
CA THR A 214 -21.52 -0.41 -3.36
C THR A 214 -20.39 -1.20 -4.02
N LEU A 215 -19.57 -1.85 -3.20
CA LEU A 215 -18.52 -2.75 -3.65
C LEU A 215 -19.10 -3.91 -4.46
N ALA A 216 -20.23 -4.50 -4.05
CA ALA A 216 -20.89 -5.57 -4.79
C ALA A 216 -21.24 -5.17 -6.24
N GLU A 217 -21.69 -3.93 -6.42
CA GLU A 217 -22.25 -3.38 -7.67
C GLU A 217 -21.26 -2.48 -8.44
N MET A 218 -19.99 -2.40 -8.00
CA MET A 218 -19.01 -1.48 -8.58
C MET A 218 -18.68 -1.77 -10.05
N ALA A 219 -18.83 -3.03 -10.47
CA ALA A 219 -18.55 -3.48 -11.83
C ALA A 219 -19.74 -3.29 -12.78
N ASP A 220 -20.90 -2.87 -12.25
CA ASP A 220 -22.13 -2.71 -13.04
C ASP A 220 -22.13 -1.36 -13.80
N GLY A 221 -22.82 -1.35 -14.94
CA GLY A 221 -22.94 -0.16 -15.79
C GLY A 221 -21.74 0.10 -16.71
N GLU A 222 -21.65 1.33 -17.22
CA GLU A 222 -20.67 1.71 -18.24
C GLU A 222 -19.32 2.11 -17.61
N VAL A 223 -18.44 1.13 -17.42
CA VAL A 223 -17.03 1.37 -17.06
C VAL A 223 -16.16 1.33 -18.32
N SER A 224 -15.31 2.33 -18.52
CA SER A 224 -14.44 2.48 -19.69
C SER A 224 -13.02 2.94 -19.31
N MET A 225 -12.15 3.15 -20.30
CA MET A 225 -10.81 3.70 -20.07
C MET A 225 -10.81 5.16 -19.55
N LEU A 226 -11.95 5.86 -19.64
CA LEU A 226 -12.13 7.22 -19.10
C LEU A 226 -12.77 7.21 -17.71
N THR A 227 -12.96 6.03 -17.12
CA THR A 227 -13.55 5.86 -15.79
C THR A 227 -12.44 5.66 -14.75
N SER A 228 -12.58 6.28 -13.59
CA SER A 228 -11.84 5.95 -12.38
C SER A 228 -12.82 5.55 -11.28
N LEU A 229 -12.39 4.64 -10.40
CA LEU A 229 -13.20 4.21 -9.26
C LEU A 229 -12.47 4.56 -7.97
N ILE A 230 -13.23 4.86 -6.92
CA ILE A 230 -12.71 5.04 -5.55
C ILE A 230 -13.50 4.09 -4.66
N ILE A 231 -12.85 3.03 -4.19
CA ILE A 231 -13.40 2.09 -3.21
C ILE A 231 -13.10 2.65 -1.82
N GLY A 232 -14.15 2.88 -1.02
CA GLY A 232 -14.03 3.29 0.37
C GLY A 232 -13.37 2.23 1.25
N ASN A 233 -12.97 2.65 2.45
CA ASN A 233 -12.52 1.76 3.51
C ASN A 233 -13.67 1.46 4.51
N SER A 234 -13.38 0.72 5.59
CA SER A 234 -14.37 0.30 6.60
C SER A 234 -15.14 1.45 7.25
N SER A 235 -14.54 2.65 7.30
CA SER A 235 -15.13 3.84 7.92
C SER A 235 -15.88 4.74 6.93
N THR A 236 -15.81 4.42 5.64
CA THR A 236 -16.36 5.27 4.58
C THR A 236 -17.87 5.13 4.52
N PHE A 237 -18.58 6.25 4.39
CA PHE A 237 -20.03 6.26 4.26
C PHE A 237 -20.48 7.25 3.19
N VAL A 238 -21.72 7.09 2.71
CA VAL A 238 -22.41 8.07 1.88
C VAL A 238 -23.54 8.70 2.70
N ARG A 239 -23.59 10.04 2.72
CA ARG A 239 -24.67 10.79 3.38
C ARG A 239 -25.04 11.98 2.53
N THR A 240 -26.34 12.12 2.24
CA THR A 240 -26.86 13.24 1.44
C THR A 240 -26.14 13.38 0.08
N GLY A 241 -25.81 12.25 -0.54
CA GLY A 241 -25.11 12.21 -1.83
C GLY A 241 -23.61 12.51 -1.78
N LEU A 242 -23.01 12.64 -0.60
CA LEU A 242 -21.58 12.85 -0.42
C LEU A 242 -20.92 11.62 0.19
N MET A 243 -19.88 11.11 -0.47
CA MET A 243 -19.01 10.05 0.03
C MET A 243 -17.91 10.65 0.90
N VAL A 244 -17.80 10.18 2.14
CA VAL A 244 -16.86 10.73 3.14
C VAL A 244 -16.15 9.59 3.83
N THR A 245 -14.82 9.70 3.88
CA THR A 245 -13.97 8.87 4.74
C THR A 245 -13.52 9.74 5.91
N PRO A 246 -14.02 9.53 7.14
CA PRO A 246 -13.65 10.36 8.27
C PRO A 246 -12.15 10.32 8.57
N ARG A 247 -11.55 11.46 8.90
CA ARG A 247 -10.16 11.52 9.39
C ARG A 247 -9.95 10.92 10.78
N GLY A 248 -11.03 10.55 11.49
CA GLY A 248 -10.99 10.10 12.88
C GLY A 248 -11.33 11.18 13.93
N TYR A 249 -11.60 12.44 13.53
CA TYR A 249 -12.05 13.49 14.48
C TYR A 249 -13.25 13.06 15.31
N GLY A 250 -14.19 12.32 14.70
CA GLY A 250 -15.37 11.82 15.38
C GLY A 250 -15.08 10.76 16.45
N LEU A 251 -13.92 10.10 16.42
CA LEU A 251 -13.49 9.16 17.48
C LEU A 251 -13.03 9.92 18.73
N LYS A 252 -12.51 11.13 18.54
CA LYS A 252 -11.88 11.90 19.60
C LYS A 252 -12.75 13.02 20.16
N TYR A 253 -13.48 13.69 19.28
CA TYR A 253 -14.23 14.89 19.60
C TYR A 253 -15.71 14.70 19.31
N ARG A 254 -16.55 15.41 20.07
CA ARG A 254 -17.92 15.69 19.66
C ARG A 254 -17.86 16.76 18.58
N LEU A 255 -18.26 16.42 17.36
CA LEU A 255 -18.13 17.33 16.21
C LEU A 255 -18.95 18.63 16.36
N ALA A 256 -19.99 18.63 17.19
CA ALA A 256 -20.85 19.79 17.41
C ALA A 256 -20.17 20.95 18.17
N ASP A 257 -19.31 20.63 19.14
CA ASP A 257 -18.72 21.62 20.06
C ASP A 257 -17.19 21.50 20.20
N GLY A 258 -16.58 20.49 19.58
CA GLY A 258 -15.13 20.24 19.64
C GLY A 258 -14.63 19.69 20.97
N THR A 259 -15.53 19.36 21.91
CA THR A 259 -15.15 18.79 23.20
C THR A 259 -14.64 17.36 23.04
N ALA A 260 -13.63 16.97 23.83
CA ALA A 260 -13.14 15.61 23.82
C ALA A 260 -14.22 14.64 24.33
N ARG A 261 -14.29 13.45 23.72
CA ARG A 261 -15.17 12.38 24.19
C ARG A 261 -14.68 11.83 25.54
N PRO A 262 -15.56 11.19 26.33
CA PRO A 262 -15.13 10.47 27.53
C PRO A 262 -14.01 9.46 27.21
N GLY A 263 -12.95 9.44 28.02
CA GLY A 263 -11.75 8.62 27.78
C GLY A 263 -10.71 9.26 26.85
N GLU A 264 -11.04 10.36 26.17
CA GLU A 264 -10.14 11.03 25.22
C GLU A 264 -9.63 12.37 25.76
N THR A 265 -8.40 12.73 25.38
CA THR A 265 -7.78 14.00 25.77
C THR A 265 -7.45 14.84 24.55
N ALA A 266 -7.93 16.09 24.52
CA ALA A 266 -7.66 17.02 23.42
C ALA A 266 -6.14 17.17 23.16
N ARG A 267 -5.75 17.23 21.88
CA ARG A 267 -4.35 17.36 21.41
C ARG A 267 -3.37 16.23 21.78
N VAL A 268 -3.79 15.18 22.47
CA VAL A 268 -3.00 13.94 22.70
C VAL A 268 -3.28 12.89 21.60
N SER A 269 -2.55 11.79 21.47
CA SER A 269 -2.99 10.68 20.60
C SER A 269 -4.34 10.12 21.06
N LEU A 270 -5.05 9.40 20.18
CA LEU A 270 -6.23 8.63 20.61
C LEU A 270 -5.86 7.69 21.75
N SER A 271 -6.78 7.44 22.67
CA SER A 271 -6.58 6.44 23.72
C SER A 271 -6.39 5.04 23.14
N SER A 272 -6.87 4.78 21.92
CA SER A 272 -6.65 3.58 21.12
C SER A 272 -5.46 3.70 20.13
N GLY A 273 -4.64 4.74 20.26
CA GLY A 273 -3.43 4.91 19.47
C GLY A 273 -2.34 3.89 19.85
N LEU A 274 -1.10 4.13 19.47
CA LEU A 274 0.01 3.17 19.68
C LEU A 274 0.11 2.69 21.14
N GLU A 275 0.17 3.61 22.11
CA GLU A 275 0.28 3.25 23.54
C GLU A 275 -0.95 2.47 24.03
N GLY A 276 -2.14 2.88 23.61
CA GLY A 276 -3.38 2.19 23.93
C GLY A 276 -3.46 0.78 23.37
N TRP A 277 -3.07 0.61 22.12
CA TRP A 277 -2.98 -0.69 21.48
C TRP A 277 -1.97 -1.59 22.20
N ARG A 278 -0.81 -1.05 22.61
CA ARG A 278 0.16 -1.81 23.42
C ARG A 278 -0.38 -2.22 24.78
N HIS A 279 -1.12 -1.34 25.46
CA HIS A 279 -1.82 -1.71 26.69
C HIS A 279 -2.86 -2.81 26.43
N ALA A 280 -3.63 -2.71 25.35
CA ALA A 280 -4.60 -3.75 24.97
C ALA A 280 -3.91 -5.09 24.66
N LEU A 281 -2.74 -5.08 24.01
CA LEU A 281 -1.93 -6.30 23.78
C LEU A 281 -1.55 -6.95 25.12
N VAL A 282 -1.07 -6.16 26.08
CA VAL A 282 -0.72 -6.63 27.42
C VAL A 282 -1.93 -7.18 28.16
N GLU A 283 -3.03 -6.43 28.23
CA GLU A 283 -4.24 -6.84 28.94
C GLU A 283 -4.82 -8.14 28.36
N THR A 284 -4.93 -8.22 27.04
CA THR A 284 -5.44 -9.42 26.35
C THR A 284 -4.48 -10.59 26.51
N ALA A 285 -3.18 -10.37 26.51
CA ALA A 285 -2.20 -11.44 26.70
C ALA A 285 -2.25 -12.03 28.11
N LEU A 286 -2.47 -11.18 29.12
CA LEU A 286 -2.61 -11.61 30.51
C LEU A 286 -3.91 -12.37 30.76
N SER A 287 -4.98 -12.09 30.00
CA SER A 287 -6.27 -12.79 30.14
C SER A 287 -6.35 -14.06 29.28
N ASP A 288 -5.93 -13.97 28.02
CA ASP A 288 -6.23 -14.96 26.98
C ASP A 288 -4.98 -15.63 26.40
N GLY A 289 -3.78 -15.13 26.74
CA GLY A 289 -2.49 -15.62 26.25
C GLY A 289 -1.93 -14.83 25.06
N ILE A 290 -0.62 -14.98 24.83
CA ILE A 290 0.16 -14.20 23.84
C ILE A 290 -0.39 -14.37 22.42
N ASP A 291 -0.60 -15.61 21.96
CA ASP A 291 -1.07 -15.86 20.60
C ASP A 291 -2.53 -15.41 20.37
N ALA A 292 -3.36 -15.44 21.42
CA ALA A 292 -4.72 -14.95 21.35
C ALA A 292 -4.75 -13.42 21.23
N ALA A 293 -3.93 -12.72 22.01
CA ALA A 293 -3.76 -11.27 21.93
C ALA A 293 -3.25 -10.84 20.55
N ALA A 294 -2.25 -11.53 20.01
CA ALA A 294 -1.73 -11.26 18.67
C ALA A 294 -2.85 -11.32 17.61
N ARG A 295 -3.64 -12.39 17.59
CA ARG A 295 -4.76 -12.54 16.65
C ARG A 295 -5.87 -11.52 16.85
N ALA A 296 -6.26 -11.25 18.10
CA ALA A 296 -7.39 -10.37 18.42
C ALA A 296 -7.12 -8.91 18.04
N LEU A 297 -5.85 -8.50 18.04
CA LEU A 297 -5.44 -7.11 17.85
C LEU A 297 -4.61 -6.88 16.57
N ASP A 298 -4.66 -7.84 15.64
CA ASP A 298 -3.93 -7.85 14.36
C ASP A 298 -2.43 -7.53 14.53
N ALA A 299 -1.84 -8.14 15.56
CA ALA A 299 -0.41 -8.08 15.87
C ALA A 299 0.25 -9.43 15.60
N ASN A 300 1.58 -9.47 15.67
CA ASN A 300 2.33 -10.73 15.77
C ASN A 300 2.74 -11.02 17.24
N PRO A 301 3.05 -12.28 17.58
CA PRO A 301 3.50 -12.65 18.93
C PRO A 301 4.71 -11.84 19.43
N GLY A 302 5.64 -11.49 18.56
CA GLY A 302 6.78 -10.63 18.90
C GLY A 302 6.37 -9.26 19.44
N GLN A 303 5.39 -8.59 18.81
CA GLN A 303 4.87 -7.30 19.26
C GLN A 303 4.18 -7.39 20.63
N VAL A 304 3.52 -8.52 20.91
CA VAL A 304 2.92 -8.79 22.23
C VAL A 304 4.02 -8.97 23.28
N LEU A 305 5.06 -9.76 22.96
CA LEU A 305 6.20 -10.00 23.83
C LEU A 305 7.00 -8.71 24.13
N ASP A 306 7.20 -7.86 23.13
CA ASP A 306 7.79 -6.53 23.30
C ASP A 306 6.95 -5.66 24.25
N ALA A 307 5.63 -5.64 24.07
CA ALA A 307 4.72 -4.88 24.93
C ALA A 307 4.75 -5.39 26.38
N LEU A 308 4.74 -6.70 26.59
CA LEU A 308 4.85 -7.33 27.92
C LEU A 308 6.21 -7.06 28.57
N SER A 309 7.30 -7.16 27.82
CA SER A 309 8.67 -6.89 28.29
C SER A 309 8.82 -5.46 28.78
N GLU A 310 8.29 -4.50 28.03
CA GLU A 310 8.35 -3.08 28.42
C GLU A 310 7.41 -2.75 29.59
N ALA A 311 6.25 -3.39 29.68
CA ALA A 311 5.28 -3.14 30.76
C ALA A 311 5.70 -3.72 32.12
N GLN A 312 6.56 -4.75 32.15
CA GLN A 312 7.09 -5.37 33.37
C GLN A 312 6.01 -5.78 34.40
N ILE A 313 4.98 -6.50 33.94
CA ILE A 313 3.81 -6.85 34.76
C ILE A 313 4.01 -8.13 35.57
N ALA A 314 4.10 -8.03 36.89
CA ALA A 314 4.12 -9.20 37.78
C ALA A 314 2.78 -9.96 37.79
N PRO A 315 2.77 -11.30 37.91
CA PRO A 315 3.91 -12.20 38.11
C PRO A 315 4.66 -12.60 36.82
N TRP A 316 4.26 -12.07 35.65
CA TRP A 316 4.92 -12.39 34.40
C TRP A 316 6.30 -11.73 34.33
N ARG A 317 7.27 -12.44 33.75
CA ARG A 317 8.62 -11.92 33.50
C ARG A 317 9.00 -12.20 32.04
N VAL A 318 8.83 -11.20 31.18
CA VAL A 318 9.19 -11.30 29.76
C VAL A 318 10.48 -10.52 29.52
N VAL A 319 11.50 -11.20 29.00
CA VAL A 319 12.81 -10.60 28.72
C VAL A 319 13.29 -11.03 27.34
N PRO A 320 13.63 -10.09 26.44
CA PRO A 320 14.26 -10.44 25.16
C PRO A 320 15.64 -11.03 25.41
N ASP A 321 15.95 -12.12 24.71
CA ASP A 321 17.24 -12.80 24.77
C ASP A 321 18.02 -12.57 23.48
N ARG A 322 19.22 -11.99 23.62
CA ARG A 322 20.09 -11.66 22.48
C ARG A 322 20.95 -12.85 22.03
N GLU A 323 21.05 -13.89 22.86
CA GLU A 323 21.81 -15.11 22.59
C GLU A 323 20.83 -16.26 22.34
N HIS A 324 19.98 -16.09 21.32
CA HIS A 324 18.87 -17.00 21.01
C HIS A 324 19.31 -18.47 20.86
N GLU A 325 20.51 -18.75 20.35
CA GLU A 325 21.03 -20.12 20.28
C GLU A 325 21.33 -20.72 21.65
N ALA A 326 21.90 -19.93 22.57
CA ALA A 326 22.19 -20.38 23.92
C ALA A 326 20.90 -20.65 24.70
N LEU A 327 19.89 -19.79 24.54
CA LEU A 327 18.57 -20.00 25.13
C LEU A 327 17.88 -21.25 24.56
N LEU A 328 18.02 -21.51 23.25
CA LEU A 328 17.47 -22.71 22.62
C LEU A 328 18.11 -23.98 23.20
N ASP A 329 19.44 -24.04 23.24
CA ASP A 329 20.16 -25.19 23.80
C ASP A 329 19.85 -25.38 25.30
N GLU A 330 19.69 -24.29 26.05
CA GLU A 330 19.26 -24.33 27.47
C GLU A 330 17.84 -24.90 27.62
N ALA A 331 16.88 -24.39 26.84
CA ALA A 331 15.47 -24.75 26.96
C ALA A 331 15.21 -26.23 26.61
N LEU A 332 15.97 -26.79 25.67
CA LEU A 332 15.94 -28.23 25.36
C LEU A 332 16.39 -29.10 26.53
N GLY A 333 17.21 -28.55 27.44
CA GLY A 333 17.68 -29.22 28.66
C GLY A 333 16.80 -29.05 29.88
N TRP A 334 15.68 -28.32 29.79
CA TRP A 334 14.74 -28.15 30.90
C TRP A 334 14.10 -29.48 31.32
N HIS A 335 13.54 -29.53 32.53
CA HIS A 335 12.94 -30.77 33.04
C HIS A 335 11.62 -31.09 32.32
N ASN A 336 11.59 -32.19 31.56
CA ASN A 336 10.45 -32.64 30.76
C ASN A 336 9.84 -31.52 29.89
N PRO A 337 10.62 -30.91 28.98
CA PRO A 337 10.14 -29.80 28.19
C PRO A 337 9.18 -30.29 27.10
N THR A 338 8.25 -29.42 26.72
CA THR A 338 7.35 -29.62 25.58
C THR A 338 7.65 -28.56 24.54
N LEU A 339 7.82 -29.00 23.29
CA LEU A 339 7.94 -28.15 22.12
C LEU A 339 6.55 -27.89 21.55
N HIS A 340 6.11 -26.63 21.56
CA HIS A 340 4.88 -26.22 20.89
C HIS A 340 5.23 -25.54 19.58
N MET A 341 4.55 -25.95 18.50
CA MET A 341 4.70 -25.37 17.17
C MET A 341 3.33 -25.09 16.58
N GLN A 342 3.23 -24.00 15.83
CA GLN A 342 2.01 -23.65 15.11
C GLN A 342 2.29 -23.64 13.61
N SER A 343 1.47 -24.36 12.85
CA SER A 343 1.52 -24.33 11.39
C SER A 343 0.82 -23.08 10.85
N SER A 344 1.18 -22.68 9.64
CA SER A 344 0.54 -21.55 8.94
C SER A 344 -0.97 -21.72 8.72
N GLY A 345 -1.48 -22.96 8.78
CA GLY A 345 -2.92 -23.27 8.73
C GLY A 345 -3.63 -23.23 10.08
N GLY A 346 -2.95 -22.82 11.17
CA GLY A 346 -3.51 -22.76 12.52
C GLY A 346 -3.50 -24.08 13.29
N GLY A 347 -2.97 -25.17 12.72
CA GLY A 347 -2.78 -26.42 13.45
C GLY A 347 -1.67 -26.27 14.49
N VAL A 348 -1.92 -26.74 15.70
CA VAL A 348 -0.96 -26.73 16.84
C VAL A 348 -0.43 -28.15 17.04
N ALA A 349 0.89 -28.27 17.23
CA ALA A 349 1.56 -29.50 17.62
C ALA A 349 2.26 -29.30 18.97
N GLU A 350 2.06 -30.24 19.89
CA GLU A 350 2.72 -30.27 21.19
C GLU A 350 3.51 -31.57 21.29
N LEU A 351 4.83 -31.46 21.41
CA LEU A 351 5.75 -32.57 21.29
C LEU A 351 6.59 -32.65 22.56
N SER A 352 6.36 -33.68 23.37
CA SER A 352 7.18 -33.95 24.55
C SER A 352 8.63 -34.24 24.14
N LEU A 353 9.57 -33.53 24.76
CA LEU A 353 11.00 -33.68 24.51
C LEU A 353 11.70 -34.64 25.49
N ALA A 354 10.95 -35.28 26.41
CA ALA A 354 11.52 -36.12 27.47
C ALA A 354 12.43 -37.26 26.95
N ASP A 355 12.08 -37.85 25.81
CA ASP A 355 12.84 -38.92 25.15
C ASP A 355 13.36 -38.50 23.76
N ALA A 356 13.32 -37.19 23.45
CA ALA A 356 13.72 -36.70 22.15
C ALA A 356 15.25 -36.71 21.99
N ARG A 357 15.72 -37.10 20.80
CA ARG A 357 17.11 -36.97 20.40
C ARG A 357 17.29 -35.65 19.68
N VAL A 358 18.21 -34.83 20.19
CA VAL A 358 18.60 -33.56 19.57
C VAL A 358 19.94 -33.76 18.86
N GLN A 359 19.98 -33.42 17.57
CA GLN A 359 21.19 -33.35 16.78
C GLN A 359 21.29 -31.93 16.20
N ALA A 360 22.32 -31.20 16.58
CA ALA A 360 22.62 -29.90 16.00
C ALA A 360 23.67 -30.08 14.88
N ASP A 361 23.33 -29.63 13.68
CA ASP A 361 24.31 -29.33 12.64
C ASP A 361 24.55 -27.80 12.60
N ARG A 362 25.47 -27.36 11.75
CA ARG A 362 25.82 -25.94 11.58
C ARG A 362 24.61 -25.08 11.21
N ASP A 363 23.70 -25.59 10.39
CA ASP A 363 22.60 -24.81 9.82
C ASP A 363 21.24 -25.15 10.44
N ASP A 364 21.05 -26.39 10.91
CA ASP A 364 19.76 -26.91 11.37
C ASP A 364 19.85 -27.57 12.75
N LEU A 365 18.77 -27.46 13.51
CA LEU A 365 18.51 -28.26 14.70
C LEU A 365 17.49 -29.36 14.37
N LEU A 366 17.93 -30.61 14.43
CA LEU A 366 17.09 -31.79 14.23
C LEU A 366 16.65 -32.35 15.60
N ILE A 367 15.34 -32.43 15.80
CA ILE A 367 14.74 -32.99 17.02
C ILE A 367 13.87 -34.19 16.63
N GLU A 368 14.18 -35.37 17.16
CA GLU A 368 13.48 -36.62 16.83
C GLU A 368 12.90 -37.28 18.08
N GLY A 369 11.59 -37.52 18.07
CA GLY A 369 10.91 -38.31 19.09
C GLY A 369 10.28 -39.58 18.51
N ALA A 370 9.45 -40.25 19.32
CA ALA A 370 8.77 -41.47 18.90
C ALA A 370 7.71 -41.18 17.82
N GLY A 371 8.09 -41.36 16.55
CA GLY A 371 7.20 -41.24 15.40
C GLY A 371 7.05 -39.82 14.82
N TRP A 372 7.88 -38.88 15.25
CA TRP A 372 7.89 -37.51 14.73
C TRP A 372 9.31 -36.96 14.62
N ARG A 373 9.47 -35.98 13.73
CA ARG A 373 10.73 -35.28 13.49
C ARG A 373 10.44 -33.81 13.24
N VAL A 374 11.20 -32.93 13.89
CA VAL A 374 11.20 -31.49 13.66
C VAL A 374 12.57 -31.08 13.17
N VAL A 375 12.59 -30.22 12.14
CA VAL A 375 13.80 -29.54 11.67
C VAL A 375 13.58 -28.05 11.86
N LEU A 376 14.40 -27.43 12.71
CA LEU A 376 14.37 -26.00 12.96
C LEU A 376 15.64 -25.36 12.38
N PRO A 377 15.54 -24.61 11.27
CA PRO A 377 16.68 -23.89 10.73
C PRO A 377 17.15 -22.83 11.72
N ARG A 378 18.41 -22.88 12.14
CA ARG A 378 18.97 -21.93 13.11
C ARG A 378 18.88 -20.49 12.58
N ALA A 379 19.14 -20.32 11.28
CA ALA A 379 19.04 -19.03 10.60
C ALA A 379 17.61 -18.46 10.51
N ALA A 380 16.57 -19.26 10.78
CA ALA A 380 15.20 -18.77 10.81
C ALA A 380 14.89 -17.99 12.10
N VAL A 381 15.58 -18.31 13.20
CA VAL A 381 15.41 -17.64 14.49
C VAL A 381 16.00 -16.24 14.41
N ALA A 382 15.15 -15.23 14.41
CA ALA A 382 15.53 -13.82 14.35
C ALA A 382 15.35 -13.09 15.69
N GLY A 383 14.62 -13.70 16.63
CA GLY A 383 14.43 -13.17 17.98
C GLY A 383 14.04 -14.27 18.96
N ALA A 384 14.36 -14.07 20.23
CA ALA A 384 13.96 -14.98 21.29
C ALA A 384 13.59 -14.25 22.58
N TYR A 385 12.71 -14.85 23.37
CA TYR A 385 12.25 -14.30 24.65
C TYR A 385 12.23 -15.39 25.71
N ARG A 386 12.65 -15.02 26.91
CA ARG A 386 12.42 -15.77 28.14
C ARG A 386 11.16 -15.24 28.79
N VAL A 387 10.18 -16.13 28.99
CA VAL A 387 8.83 -15.81 29.45
C VAL A 387 8.54 -16.60 30.73
N GLY A 388 8.73 -15.96 31.88
CA GLY A 388 8.31 -16.52 33.17
C GLY A 388 6.83 -16.31 33.39
N LEU A 389 6.07 -17.41 33.49
CA LEU A 389 4.64 -17.43 33.80
C LEU A 389 4.40 -18.04 35.19
N PRO A 390 3.21 -17.84 35.79
CA PRO A 390 2.83 -18.57 37.01
C PRO A 390 2.87 -20.10 36.89
N SER A 391 2.66 -20.61 35.67
CA SER A 391 2.68 -22.04 35.34
C SER A 391 4.09 -22.60 35.13
N GLY A 392 5.10 -21.75 34.97
CA GLY A 392 6.48 -22.14 34.68
C GLY A 392 7.14 -21.21 33.67
N GLU A 393 8.36 -21.56 33.28
CA GLU A 393 9.16 -20.77 32.35
C GLU A 393 9.00 -21.31 30.92
N GLU A 394 8.81 -20.40 29.96
CA GLU A 394 8.76 -20.68 28.53
C GLU A 394 9.89 -19.91 27.81
N ALA A 395 10.45 -20.51 26.76
CA ALA A 395 11.34 -19.86 25.80
C ALA A 395 10.63 -19.76 24.45
N TRP A 396 10.48 -18.55 23.94
CA TRP A 396 9.83 -18.26 22.66
C TRP A 396 10.87 -17.93 21.60
N PHE A 397 10.75 -18.53 20.41
CA PHE A 397 11.64 -18.29 19.27
C PHE A 397 10.83 -17.81 18.07
N LEU A 398 11.24 -16.69 17.50
CA LEU A 398 10.47 -15.96 16.48
C LEU A 398 11.23 -15.88 15.15
N ASP A 399 10.47 -15.81 14.05
CA ASP A 399 11.02 -15.51 12.72
C ASP A 399 11.27 -14.00 12.53
N ALA A 400 11.85 -13.62 11.39
CA ALA A 400 12.14 -12.22 11.07
C ALA A 400 10.89 -11.30 10.95
N ARG A 401 9.69 -11.87 10.92
CA ARG A 401 8.41 -11.14 10.93
C ARG A 401 7.81 -11.03 12.33
N GLY A 402 8.44 -11.63 13.34
CA GLY A 402 7.94 -11.70 14.72
C GLY A 402 6.91 -12.80 14.94
N GLU A 403 6.76 -13.73 13.99
CA GLU A 403 5.87 -14.88 14.14
C GLU A 403 6.55 -16.01 14.92
N THR A 404 5.80 -16.73 15.74
CA THR A 404 6.32 -17.85 16.53
C THR A 404 6.76 -19.00 15.64
N LEU A 405 8.05 -19.34 15.66
CA LEU A 405 8.58 -20.57 15.05
C LEU A 405 8.30 -21.76 15.95
N CYS A 406 8.65 -21.62 17.23
CA CYS A 406 8.34 -22.57 18.29
C CYS A 406 8.41 -21.89 19.66
N ARG A 407 7.83 -22.54 20.65
CA ARG A 407 8.08 -22.27 22.06
C ARG A 407 8.40 -23.56 22.80
N ILE A 408 9.28 -23.48 23.78
CA ILE A 408 9.66 -24.60 24.64
C ILE A 408 9.25 -24.22 26.06
N GLY A 409 8.54 -25.09 26.76
CA GLY A 409 8.03 -24.81 28.10
C GLY A 409 7.58 -26.07 28.84
N PRO A 410 6.98 -25.93 30.04
CA PRO A 410 6.33 -27.05 30.70
C PRO A 410 5.17 -27.59 29.85
N GLY A 411 4.99 -28.93 29.87
CA GLY A 411 3.88 -29.61 29.18
C GLY A 411 2.53 -29.52 29.87
#